data_AF-A0AAV7X238-F1
#
_entry.id   AF-A0AAV7X238-F1
#
_cell.length_a   1.000
_cell.length_b   1.000
_cell.length_c   1.000
_cell.angle_alpha   90.00
_cell.angle_beta   90.00
_cell.angle_gamma   90.00
#
_symmetry.space_group_name_H-M   'P 1'
#
loop_
_entity.id
_entity.type
_entity.pdbx_description
1 polymer ?
#
loop_
_entity_poly.entity_id
_entity_poly.type
_entity_poly.pdbx_seq_one_letter_code
_entity_poly.pdbx_strand_id
1 'polypeptide(L)'
;MQTRKKRRTFNARYYPLGVPPLDPLFVEQLVLVSPDLATCELNKFDVSGLKDVVCETASFLTTGPRTFNLTFDLLVPQFGLSGTYKMQQGFLGHTKSNDGAFTFNMAQYLVNFVLGGTVHLRAHREK
;
A
#
# COMPACT_ATOMS: atom_id res chain seq x y z
N MET A 1 -27.44 -24.52 1.23
CA MET A 1 -26.23 -24.74 2.05
C MET A 1 -25.15 -23.76 1.58
N GLN A 2 -25.08 -22.57 2.18
CA GLN A 2 -24.11 -21.52 1.81
C GLN A 2 -22.85 -21.65 2.66
N THR A 3 -21.70 -21.91 2.04
CA THR A 3 -20.41 -21.92 2.72
C THR A 3 -19.96 -20.48 2.99
N ARG A 4 -20.14 -20.03 4.24
CA ARG A 4 -19.62 -18.75 4.73
C ARG A 4 -18.09 -18.83 4.76
N LYS A 5 -17.41 -18.35 3.71
CA LYS A 5 -15.95 -18.14 3.72
C LYS A 5 -15.64 -17.13 4.83
N LYS A 6 -15.05 -17.58 5.94
CA LYS A 6 -14.54 -16.71 7.01
C LYS A 6 -13.46 -15.80 6.41
N ARG A 7 -13.80 -14.53 6.14
CA ARG A 7 -12.81 -13.48 5.89
C ARG A 7 -11.94 -13.37 7.15
N ARG A 8 -10.71 -13.89 7.09
CA ARG A 8 -9.73 -13.75 8.19
C ARG A 8 -9.15 -12.35 8.10
N THR A 9 -9.51 -11.49 9.05
CA THR A 9 -8.93 -10.15 9.20
C THR A 9 -7.46 -10.27 9.60
N PHE A 10 -6.57 -9.80 8.71
CA PHE A 10 -5.11 -9.86 8.84
C PHE A 10 -4.58 -8.87 9.90
N ASN A 11 -5.32 -7.80 10.22
CA ASN A 11 -4.73 -6.58 10.79
C ASN A 11 -4.37 -6.59 12.29
N ALA A 12 -4.97 -7.44 13.13
CA ALA A 12 -4.75 -7.36 14.58
C ALA A 12 -3.78 -8.42 15.13
N ARG A 13 -3.46 -9.45 14.37
CA ARG A 13 -2.80 -10.66 14.89
C ARG A 13 -1.27 -10.63 14.86
N TYR A 14 -0.68 -9.70 14.12
CA TYR A 14 0.76 -9.69 13.83
C TYR A 14 1.53 -8.52 14.47
N TYR A 15 0.86 -7.70 15.30
CA TYR A 15 1.53 -6.66 16.08
C TYR A 15 2.71 -7.19 16.93
N PRO A 16 2.62 -8.40 17.56
CA PRO A 16 3.75 -8.99 18.28
C PRO A 16 4.94 -9.37 17.38
N LEU A 17 4.77 -9.44 16.05
CA LEU A 17 5.84 -9.70 15.08
C LEU A 17 6.45 -8.40 14.54
N GLY A 18 6.13 -7.24 15.12
CA GLY A 18 6.60 -5.94 14.65
C GLY A 18 5.91 -5.47 13.36
N VAL A 19 4.79 -6.09 12.97
CA VAL A 19 4.02 -5.66 11.80
C VAL A 19 3.04 -4.57 12.23
N PRO A 20 3.16 -3.33 11.72
CA PRO A 20 2.23 -2.25 12.04
C PRO A 20 0.82 -2.57 11.51
N PRO A 21 -0.23 -1.96 12.09
CA PRO A 21 -1.58 -2.11 11.56
C PRO A 21 -1.65 -1.64 10.11
N LEU A 22 -2.31 -2.43 9.26
CA LEU A 22 -2.52 -2.09 7.85
C LEU A 22 -3.85 -1.38 7.59
N ASP A 23 -4.75 -1.26 8.59
CA ASP A 23 -6.00 -0.49 8.45
C ASP A 23 -6.47 0.05 9.82
N PRO A 24 -6.49 1.37 10.04
CA PRO A 24 -5.86 2.36 9.16
C PRO A 24 -4.34 2.18 9.14
N LEU A 25 -3.72 2.28 7.97
CA LEU A 25 -2.28 2.41 7.81
C LEU A 25 -1.92 3.90 7.88
N PHE A 26 -1.17 4.28 8.90
CA PHE A 26 -0.70 5.65 9.07
C PHE A 26 0.55 5.90 8.21
N VAL A 27 0.58 7.05 7.53
CA VAL A 27 1.71 7.51 6.73
C VAL A 27 2.12 8.90 7.19
N GLU A 28 3.37 9.05 7.62
CA GLU A 28 3.90 10.30 8.15
C GLU A 28 3.98 11.40 7.09
N GLN A 29 4.57 11.08 5.94
CA GLN A 29 4.79 12.03 4.86
C GLN A 29 4.88 11.33 3.51
N LEU A 30 4.28 11.95 2.49
CA LEU A 30 4.47 11.62 1.08
C LEU A 30 4.63 12.92 0.28
N VAL A 31 5.74 13.05 -0.44
CA VAL A 31 6.01 14.20 -1.31
C VAL A 31 5.79 13.80 -2.76
N LEU A 32 4.86 14.48 -3.42
CA LEU A 32 4.57 14.35 -4.83
C LEU A 32 5.11 15.58 -5.55
N VAL A 33 6.02 15.36 -6.51
CA VAL A 33 6.56 16.43 -7.35
C VAL A 33 6.01 16.25 -8.75
N SER A 34 5.25 17.23 -9.24
CA SER A 34 4.73 17.21 -10.61
C SER A 34 5.70 17.94 -11.57
N PRO A 35 5.68 17.59 -12.87
CA PRO A 35 6.60 18.16 -13.86
C PRO A 35 6.50 19.69 -14.03
N ASP A 36 5.38 20.29 -13.63
CA ASP A 36 5.04 21.72 -13.71
C ASP A 36 5.45 22.53 -12.47
N LEU A 37 6.42 22.05 -11.68
CA LEU A 37 6.95 22.71 -10.48
C LEU A 37 5.92 22.90 -9.36
N ALA A 38 4.88 22.06 -9.33
CA ALA A 38 4.01 21.93 -8.18
C ALA A 38 4.57 20.83 -7.26
N THR A 39 4.80 21.17 -5.99
CA THR A 39 5.06 20.20 -4.94
C THR A 39 3.80 20.04 -4.10
N CYS A 40 3.40 18.81 -3.86
CA CYS A 40 2.29 18.46 -2.97
C CYS A 40 2.82 17.51 -1.90
N GLU A 41 2.84 17.99 -0.66
CA GLU A 41 3.21 17.19 0.50
C GLU A 41 1.93 16.75 1.21
N LEU A 42 1.70 15.44 1.28
CA LEU A 42 0.68 14.85 2.14
C LEU A 42 1.34 14.49 3.47
N ASN A 43 0.79 14.99 4.57
CA ASN A 43 1.34 14.83 5.91
C ASN A 43 0.32 14.16 6.82
N LYS A 44 0.81 13.27 7.70
CA LYS A 44 0.06 12.61 8.77
C LYS A 44 -1.31 12.12 8.29
N PHE A 45 -1.31 11.25 7.28
CA PHE A 45 -2.53 10.77 6.67
C PHE A 45 -2.76 9.29 6.95
N ASP A 46 -4.03 8.94 7.09
CA ASP A 46 -4.49 7.57 7.29
C ASP A 46 -4.97 6.98 5.97
N VAL A 47 -4.61 5.73 5.75
CA VAL A 47 -5.04 4.89 4.64
C VAL A 47 -5.98 3.82 5.18
N SER A 48 -7.23 3.81 4.74
CA SER A 48 -8.27 2.90 5.24
C SER A 48 -8.91 2.07 4.12
N GLY A 49 -9.53 0.95 4.49
CA GLY A 49 -10.21 0.04 3.56
C GLY A 49 -9.36 -1.15 3.11
N LEU A 50 -8.08 -1.21 3.51
CA LEU A 50 -7.17 -2.32 3.23
C LEU A 50 -7.60 -3.63 3.90
N LYS A 51 -8.43 -3.57 4.96
CA LYS A 51 -9.01 -4.77 5.61
C LYS A 51 -10.01 -5.52 4.72
N ASP A 52 -10.58 -4.84 3.73
CA ASP A 52 -11.69 -5.35 2.90
C ASP A 52 -11.24 -5.81 1.51
N VAL A 53 -9.92 -5.79 1.25
CA VAL A 53 -9.29 -6.25 0.01
C VAL A 53 -9.64 -7.71 -0.26
N VAL A 54 -9.96 -8.00 -1.51
CA VAL A 54 -10.28 -9.32 -2.03
C VAL A 54 -9.19 -9.73 -3.02
N CYS A 55 -8.53 -10.86 -2.75
CA CYS A 55 -7.66 -11.48 -3.73
C CYS A 55 -8.52 -12.19 -4.78
N GLU A 56 -8.47 -11.71 -6.03
CA GLU A 56 -9.17 -12.32 -7.16
C GLU A 56 -8.34 -13.46 -7.75
N THR A 57 -7.05 -13.21 -7.98
CA THR A 57 -6.11 -14.22 -8.45
C THR A 57 -4.81 -14.16 -7.64
N ALA A 58 -4.21 -15.33 -7.47
CA ALA A 58 -2.86 -15.47 -6.93
C ALA A 58 -2.14 -16.54 -7.75
N SER A 59 -0.97 -16.21 -8.29
CA SER A 59 -0.13 -17.14 -9.03
C SER A 59 1.28 -17.17 -8.44
N PHE A 60 1.86 -18.37 -8.46
CA PHE A 60 3.24 -18.60 -8.07
C PHE A 60 3.95 -19.31 -9.21
N LEU A 61 5.07 -18.75 -9.65
CA LEU A 61 5.89 -19.31 -10.71
C LEU A 61 7.34 -19.36 -10.27
N THR A 62 7.94 -20.54 -10.32
CA THR A 62 9.40 -20.70 -10.21
C THR A 62 10.03 -20.40 -11.57
N THR A 63 10.85 -19.36 -11.67
CA THR A 63 11.55 -18.97 -12.91
C THR A 63 12.92 -19.63 -13.03
N GLY A 64 13.33 -20.38 -12.01
CA GLY A 64 14.61 -21.07 -11.91
C GLY A 64 14.71 -21.83 -10.58
N PRO A 65 15.82 -22.55 -10.32
CA PRO A 65 15.95 -23.43 -9.15
C PRO A 65 15.91 -22.72 -7.80
N ARG A 66 16.05 -21.37 -7.78
CA ARG A 66 16.00 -20.56 -6.56
C ARG A 66 15.24 -19.25 -6.74
N THR A 67 14.65 -19.01 -7.91
CA THR A 67 13.96 -17.75 -8.21
C THR A 67 12.47 -18.01 -8.34
N PHE A 68 11.68 -17.10 -7.78
CA PHE A 68 10.23 -17.17 -7.83
C PHE A 68 9.62 -15.81 -8.14
N ASN A 69 8.43 -15.85 -8.72
CA ASN A 69 7.53 -14.73 -8.86
C ASN A 69 6.19 -15.10 -8.22
N LEU A 70 5.68 -14.22 -7.35
CA LEU A 70 4.33 -14.23 -6.83
C LEU A 70 3.56 -13.08 -7.48
N THR A 71 2.45 -13.36 -8.13
CA THR A 71 1.56 -12.34 -8.68
C THR A 71 0.22 -12.40 -7.98
N PHE A 72 -0.29 -11.24 -7.56
CA PHE A 72 -1.60 -11.10 -6.95
C PHE A 72 -2.41 -10.05 -7.69
N ASP A 73 -3.65 -10.39 -8.01
CA ASP A 73 -4.67 -9.44 -8.43
C ASP A 73 -5.58 -9.17 -7.23
N LEU A 74 -5.51 -7.96 -6.71
CA LEU A 74 -6.20 -7.53 -5.50
C LEU A 74 -7.29 -6.52 -5.87
N LEU A 75 -8.55 -6.90 -5.72
CA LEU A 75 -9.68 -5.99 -5.79
C LEU A 75 -9.85 -5.31 -4.45
N VAL A 76 -9.83 -3.99 -4.44
CA VAL A 76 -10.13 -3.21 -3.25
C VAL A 76 -11.49 -2.53 -3.42
N PRO A 77 -12.52 -2.95 -2.65
CA PRO A 77 -13.88 -2.46 -2.84
C PRO A 77 -14.03 -0.97 -2.54
N GLN A 78 -13.39 -0.50 -1.47
CA GLN A 78 -13.43 0.87 -1.02
C GLN A 78 -12.11 1.22 -0.32
N PHE A 79 -11.61 2.42 -0.57
CA PHE A 79 -10.38 2.94 0.02
C PHE A 79 -10.53 4.42 0.35
N GLY A 80 -10.04 4.80 1.51
CA GLY A 80 -10.10 6.16 2.01
C GLY A 80 -8.71 6.67 2.38
N LEU A 81 -8.40 7.90 1.97
CA LEU A 81 -7.26 8.67 2.46
C LEU A 81 -7.78 9.91 3.18
N SER A 82 -7.28 10.18 4.38
CA SER A 82 -7.59 11.42 5.11
C SER A 82 -6.38 11.95 5.85
N GLY A 83 -6.09 13.24 5.73
CA GLY A 83 -4.96 13.86 6.41
C GLY A 83 -4.84 15.33 6.06
N THR A 84 -3.63 15.88 6.20
CA THR A 84 -3.33 17.26 5.82
C THR A 84 -2.42 17.32 4.60
N TYR A 85 -2.51 18.40 3.85
CA TYR A 85 -1.66 18.64 2.70
C TYR A 85 -1.06 20.04 2.74
N LYS A 86 0.08 20.18 2.04
CA LYS A 86 0.72 21.44 1.70
C LYS A 86 1.09 21.42 0.23
N MET A 87 0.54 22.36 -0.53
CA MET A 87 0.81 22.53 -1.95
C MET A 87 1.61 23.81 -2.16
N GLN A 88 2.69 23.72 -2.92
CA GLN A 88 3.43 24.88 -3.40
C GLN A 88 3.50 24.84 -4.92
N GLN A 89 3.12 25.94 -5.56
CA GLN A 89 3.21 26.09 -7.01
C GLN A 89 4.04 27.33 -7.35
N GLY A 90 5.07 27.15 -8.17
CA GLY A 90 5.84 28.25 -8.74
C GLY A 90 5.34 28.61 -10.13
N PHE A 91 5.01 29.88 -10.38
CA PHE A 91 4.67 30.38 -11.71
C PHE A 91 5.29 31.77 -11.95
N LEU A 92 6.14 31.90 -12.97
CA LEU A 92 6.73 33.17 -13.44
C LEU A 92 7.24 34.08 -12.31
N GLY A 93 8.02 33.53 -11.36
CA GLY A 93 8.63 34.29 -10.25
C GLY A 93 7.74 34.48 -9.01
N HIS A 94 6.50 33.97 -9.02
CA HIS A 94 5.62 33.96 -7.86
C HIS A 94 5.44 32.55 -7.30
N THR A 95 5.49 32.41 -5.98
CA THR A 95 5.14 31.18 -5.27
C THR A 95 3.76 31.34 -4.61
N LYS A 96 2.87 30.38 -4.86
CA LYS A 96 1.62 30.23 -4.12
C LYS A 96 1.73 29.01 -3.22
N SER A 97 1.37 29.16 -1.94
CA SER A 97 1.27 28.06 -0.98
C SER A 97 -0.19 27.91 -0.57
N ASN A 98 -0.67 26.66 -0.47
CA ASN A 98 -1.98 26.34 0.07
C ASN A 98 -1.88 25.12 0.97
N ASP A 99 -2.41 25.22 2.18
CA ASP A 99 -2.33 24.19 3.20
C ASP A 99 -3.75 23.88 3.67
N GLY A 100 -4.07 22.61 3.91
CA GLY A 100 -5.42 22.23 4.32
C GLY A 100 -5.57 20.79 4.73
N ALA A 101 -6.81 20.39 5.00
CA ALA A 101 -7.19 19.00 5.20
C ALA A 101 -7.72 18.42 3.88
N PHE A 102 -7.46 17.14 3.64
CA PHE A 102 -8.04 16.41 2.51
C PHE A 102 -8.75 15.14 2.99
N THR A 103 -9.76 14.76 2.23
CA THR A 103 -10.39 13.44 2.32
C THR A 103 -10.64 12.96 0.91
N PHE A 104 -10.18 11.77 0.60
CA PHE A 104 -10.29 11.16 -0.71
C PHE A 104 -10.84 9.76 -0.55
N ASN A 105 -11.91 9.46 -1.28
CA ASN A 105 -12.55 8.15 -1.25
C ASN A 105 -12.57 7.60 -2.68
N MET A 106 -12.03 6.40 -2.84
CA MET A 106 -12.12 5.63 -4.09
C MET A 106 -12.94 4.38 -3.86
N ALA A 107 -13.72 4.02 -4.87
CA ALA A 107 -14.41 2.74 -4.93
C ALA A 107 -13.84 1.92 -6.08
N GLN A 108 -13.75 0.60 -5.88
CA GLN A 108 -13.45 -0.40 -6.89
C GLN A 108 -12.17 -0.12 -7.70
N TYR A 109 -11.01 -0.44 -7.12
CA TYR A 109 -9.75 -0.44 -7.86
C TYR A 109 -9.07 -1.80 -7.78
N LEU A 110 -8.43 -2.16 -8.89
CA LEU A 110 -7.64 -3.38 -9.01
C LEU A 110 -6.16 -3.02 -8.85
N VAL A 111 -5.50 -3.69 -7.91
CA VAL A 111 -4.05 -3.60 -7.73
C VAL A 111 -3.43 -4.91 -8.19
N ASN A 112 -2.60 -4.83 -9.22
CA ASN A 112 -1.71 -5.92 -9.57
C ASN A 112 -0.40 -5.76 -8.79
N PHE A 113 -0.03 -6.77 -8.02
CA PHE A 113 1.20 -6.79 -7.23
C PHE A 113 2.05 -7.99 -7.64
N VAL A 114 3.31 -7.74 -8.00
CA VAL A 114 4.29 -8.78 -8.35
C VAL A 114 5.47 -8.73 -7.39
N LEU A 115 5.72 -9.83 -6.68
CA LEU A 115 6.86 -10.01 -5.81
C LEU A 115 7.80 -11.08 -6.40
N GLY A 116 8.98 -10.63 -6.85
CA GLY A 116 10.07 -11.51 -7.27
C GLY A 116 11.11 -11.69 -6.18
N GLY A 117 11.71 -12.87 -6.07
CA GLY A 117 12.76 -13.13 -5.09
C GLY A 117 13.68 -14.30 -5.41
N THR A 118 14.83 -14.33 -4.74
CA THR A 118 15.81 -15.43 -4.79
C THR A 118 15.96 -16.04 -3.40
N VAL A 119 15.79 -17.37 -3.30
CA VAL A 119 15.97 -18.11 -2.05
C VAL A 119 17.44 -18.53 -1.92
N HIS A 120 18.13 -18.00 -0.90
CA HIS A 120 19.47 -18.45 -0.52
C HIS A 120 19.38 -19.44 0.64
N LEU A 121 19.47 -20.74 0.35
CA LEU A 121 19.61 -21.76 1.38
C LEU A 121 21.07 -21.77 1.86
N ARG A 122 21.32 -21.36 3.10
CA ARG A 122 22.60 -21.62 3.78
C ARG A 122 22.49 -22.98 4.48
N ALA A 123 23.40 -23.89 4.14
CA ALA A 123 23.55 -25.12 4.90
C ALA A 123 24.09 -24.76 6.30
N HIS A 124 23.31 -25.06 7.34
CA HIS A 124 23.77 -24.98 8.72
C HIS A 124 24.75 -26.13 8.95
N ARG A 125 26.06 -25.84 8.99
CA ARG A 125 27.05 -26.82 9.49
C ARG A 125 27.07 -26.68 11.01
N GLU A 126 26.47 -27.64 11.70
CA GLU A 126 26.77 -27.88 13.12
C GLU A 126 28.25 -28.25 13.25
N LYS A 127 28.95 -27.61 14.18
CA LYS A 127 30.33 -27.95 14.58
C LYS A 127 30.28 -28.85 15.80
#